data_AF-A0A961LU54-F1
#
_entry.id   AF-A0A961LU54-F1
#
_cell.length_a   1.000
_cell.length_b   1.000
_cell.length_c   1.000
_cell.angle_alpha   90.00
_cell.angle_beta   90.00
_cell.angle_gamma   90.00
#
_symmetry.space_group_name_H-M   'P 1'
#
loop_
_entity.id
_entity.type
_entity.pdbx_description
1 polymer ?
#
loop_
_entity_poly.entity_id
_entity_poly.type
_entity_poly.pdbx_seq_one_letter_code
_entity_poly.pdbx_strand_id
1 'polypeptide(L)'
;MEEPNTTEDLLVDLSAGRFSVAFSILFFGFGIAAGFLLAFSGLGFLQDSAGVIAGVFLVALSALALSGVVLWLLRDRILRRLFGIAESQVGVIAGPLADVAQGAARRDPEQAAQSARRLIQVALARYAWLATRRWIMTSLTALIAAMAALAGTALLFKQNDLIAQQIVLLAEQNTGLQQQNALLEEQNVNVAQQSALLVQQTELAEAARNAQLAVEVTAISAALADIVDRTMPRAGGDDAGMEAVIPVLDPRRDLPRSLLFRIIAVSQALRPYRFLDPGLNPHDDYDVLRAAIAPRRPQLEALYQRYAEAFGWQERPGPSDLVDRPASPERGQLLRVLQANGVSLTELLSFFGLDLTFAHAPGLNLNAMSLRMADLAYADFSFGTLVESDLRGATLANLRLRRAQVLRSRFDALPYAQAPEGFATDGNAVYASDLRGIDLSGALVIDCSFQGARMTAALFDGALVQSPDFRGTDLGAASFRDALLVNPRWQGAGLWSVDLDGAILFGADPLAELTAAAEPDSFTADRWRAEPVTLADALEPFNWPQAEVEAVRGQVGDARVWRLVREGEFR
;
A
#
# COMPACT_ATOMS: atom_id res chain seq x y z
N MET A 1 -22.14 -23.09 -132.35
CA MET A 1 -22.98 -24.27 -132.05
C MET A 1 -22.59 -24.78 -130.69
N GLU A 2 -23.57 -25.31 -129.98
CA GLU A 2 -23.70 -25.46 -128.53
C GLU A 2 -22.61 -26.29 -127.81
N GLU A 3 -22.57 -26.03 -126.51
CA GLU A 3 -21.96 -26.71 -125.36
C GLU A 3 -22.27 -28.24 -125.28
N PRO A 4 -21.54 -29.05 -124.46
CA PRO A 4 -21.78 -29.05 -123.01
C PRO A 4 -20.57 -29.30 -122.06
N ASN A 5 -20.67 -28.65 -120.89
CA ASN A 5 -20.22 -28.97 -119.52
C ASN A 5 -19.26 -30.14 -119.23
N THR A 6 -18.17 -29.85 -118.48
CA THR A 6 -17.79 -30.45 -117.18
C THR A 6 -16.43 -29.94 -116.68
N THR A 7 -16.40 -29.10 -115.64
CA THR A 7 -15.22 -28.86 -114.78
C THR A 7 -15.68 -28.49 -113.36
N GLU A 8 -16.22 -29.48 -112.65
CA GLU A 8 -16.13 -29.56 -111.18
C GLU A 8 -14.79 -30.21 -110.84
N ASP A 9 -13.90 -29.48 -110.14
CA ASP A 9 -13.08 -29.99 -109.01
C ASP A 9 -11.99 -28.97 -108.64
N LEU A 10 -12.36 -28.02 -107.77
CA LEU A 10 -11.40 -27.21 -107.00
C LEU A 10 -12.10 -26.59 -105.80
N LEU A 11 -12.75 -27.42 -104.98
CA LEU A 11 -13.23 -27.04 -103.66
C LEU A 11 -12.48 -27.86 -102.60
N VAL A 12 -11.48 -27.21 -101.99
CA VAL A 12 -10.91 -27.65 -100.72
C VAL A 12 -12.00 -27.48 -99.66
N ASP A 13 -12.61 -28.58 -99.22
CA ASP A 13 -13.58 -28.60 -98.14
C ASP A 13 -12.88 -28.30 -96.79
N LEU A 14 -12.92 -27.03 -96.39
CA LEU A 14 -12.49 -26.54 -95.07
C LEU A 14 -13.61 -26.70 -94.03
N SER A 15 -14.09 -27.92 -93.81
CA SER A 15 -15.08 -28.21 -92.77
C SER A 15 -14.50 -28.24 -91.34
N ALA A 16 -13.19 -28.06 -91.16
CA ALA A 16 -12.52 -28.04 -89.85
C ALA A 16 -12.63 -26.71 -89.07
N GLY A 17 -13.06 -25.61 -89.69
CA GLY A 17 -13.12 -24.28 -89.05
C GLY A 17 -14.37 -24.03 -88.20
N ARG A 18 -15.48 -24.72 -88.45
CA ARG A 18 -16.78 -24.44 -87.82
C ARG A 18 -16.88 -24.89 -86.37
N PHE A 19 -16.14 -25.93 -85.98
CA PHE A 19 -16.15 -26.44 -84.60
C PHE A 19 -15.37 -25.52 -83.63
N SER A 20 -14.29 -24.90 -84.11
CA SER A 20 -13.46 -23.96 -83.35
C SER A 20 -14.19 -22.64 -83.05
N VAL A 21 -14.88 -22.09 -84.05
CA VAL A 21 -15.62 -20.82 -83.90
C VAL A 21 -16.86 -21.01 -83.04
N ALA A 22 -17.61 -22.10 -83.23
CA ALA A 22 -18.80 -22.38 -82.40
C ALA A 22 -18.43 -22.57 -80.92
N PHE A 23 -17.34 -23.28 -80.62
CA PHE A 23 -16.90 -23.49 -79.24
C PHE A 23 -16.30 -22.21 -78.62
N SER A 24 -15.57 -21.41 -79.40
CA SER A 24 -15.04 -20.11 -78.96
C SER A 24 -16.15 -19.10 -78.68
N ILE A 25 -17.22 -19.09 -79.48
CA ILE A 25 -18.42 -18.27 -79.24
C ILE A 25 -19.15 -18.76 -77.98
N LEU A 26 -19.20 -20.08 -77.74
CA LEU A 26 -19.82 -20.65 -76.54
C LEU A 26 -19.02 -20.30 -75.27
N PHE A 27 -17.68 -20.34 -75.36
CA PHE A 27 -16.80 -19.96 -74.24
C PHE A 27 -16.78 -18.45 -73.99
N PHE A 28 -16.81 -17.64 -75.05
CA PHE A 28 -16.98 -16.19 -74.97
C PHE A 28 -18.35 -15.82 -74.41
N GLY A 29 -19.41 -16.51 -74.85
CA GLY A 29 -20.77 -16.39 -74.32
C GLY A 29 -20.86 -16.79 -72.85
N PHE A 30 -20.17 -17.85 -72.43
CA PHE A 30 -20.10 -18.27 -71.02
C PHE A 30 -19.28 -17.29 -70.18
N GLY A 31 -18.19 -16.74 -70.72
CA GLY A 31 -17.37 -15.70 -70.08
C GLY A 31 -18.15 -14.39 -69.91
N ILE A 32 -18.93 -13.99 -70.92
CA ILE A 32 -19.84 -12.84 -70.81
C ILE A 32 -20.98 -13.15 -69.84
N ALA A 33 -21.60 -14.32 -69.87
CA ALA A 33 -22.68 -14.68 -68.94
C ALA A 33 -22.19 -14.74 -67.48
N ALA A 34 -21.00 -15.28 -67.23
CA ALA A 34 -20.36 -15.29 -65.91
C ALA A 34 -19.94 -13.89 -65.47
N GLY A 35 -19.37 -13.09 -66.38
CA GLY A 35 -19.03 -11.69 -66.12
C GLY A 35 -20.26 -10.81 -65.88
N PHE A 36 -21.36 -11.08 -66.59
CA PHE A 36 -22.64 -10.39 -66.43
C PHE A 36 -23.34 -10.83 -65.14
N LEU A 37 -23.30 -12.11 -64.77
CA LEU A 37 -23.75 -12.59 -63.46
C LEU A 37 -22.95 -11.97 -62.32
N LEU A 38 -21.63 -11.84 -62.46
CA LEU A 38 -20.77 -11.14 -61.49
C LEU A 38 -21.05 -9.63 -61.41
N ALA A 39 -21.35 -8.99 -62.54
CA ALA A 39 -21.67 -7.56 -62.60
C ALA A 39 -23.10 -7.25 -62.11
N PHE A 40 -24.05 -8.17 -62.29
CA PHE A 40 -25.48 -7.95 -62.01
C PHE A 40 -25.94 -8.53 -60.66
N SER A 41 -25.23 -9.50 -60.07
CA SER A 41 -25.59 -10.08 -58.76
C SER A 41 -25.23 -9.21 -57.56
N GLY A 42 -24.51 -8.10 -57.76
CA GLY A 42 -24.11 -7.19 -56.70
C GLY A 42 -23.07 -7.80 -55.76
N LEU A 43 -22.18 -6.96 -55.23
CA LEU A 43 -21.11 -7.39 -54.32
C LEU A 43 -21.61 -8.18 -53.09
N GLY A 44 -22.88 -8.00 -52.68
CA GLY A 44 -23.49 -8.73 -51.56
C GLY A 44 -23.72 -10.22 -51.79
N PHE A 45 -24.06 -10.65 -53.02
CA PHE A 45 -24.30 -12.09 -53.30
C PHE A 45 -23.01 -12.92 -53.21
N LEU A 46 -21.88 -12.34 -53.64
CA LEU A 46 -20.55 -12.96 -53.49
C LEU A 46 -20.18 -13.12 -52.02
N GLN A 47 -20.62 -12.21 -51.15
CA GLN A 47 -20.28 -12.18 -49.73
C GLN A 47 -21.01 -13.27 -48.93
N ASP A 48 -22.29 -13.53 -49.25
CA ASP A 48 -23.12 -14.56 -48.61
C ASP A 48 -22.84 -15.97 -49.16
N SER A 49 -22.47 -16.05 -50.45
CA SER A 49 -22.26 -17.32 -51.14
C SER A 49 -20.79 -17.68 -51.30
N ALA A 50 -19.83 -16.92 -50.77
CA ALA A 50 -18.39 -17.12 -50.97
C ALA A 50 -17.93 -18.57 -50.70
N GLY A 51 -18.43 -19.20 -49.62
CA GLY A 51 -18.13 -20.59 -49.29
C GLY A 51 -18.72 -21.59 -50.27
N VAL A 52 -19.95 -21.35 -50.73
CA VAL A 52 -20.64 -22.17 -51.75
C VAL A 52 -19.96 -21.99 -53.11
N ILE A 53 -19.59 -20.76 -53.46
CA ILE A 53 -18.87 -20.42 -54.69
C ILE A 53 -17.49 -21.09 -54.67
N ALA A 54 -16.70 -20.93 -53.60
CA ALA A 54 -15.42 -21.62 -53.47
C ALA A 54 -15.57 -23.15 -53.57
N GLY A 55 -16.59 -23.73 -52.93
CA GLY A 55 -16.90 -25.16 -53.02
C GLY A 55 -17.26 -25.62 -54.44
N VAL A 56 -18.16 -24.90 -55.12
CA VAL A 56 -18.56 -25.18 -56.51
C VAL A 56 -17.37 -25.04 -57.47
N PHE A 57 -16.55 -24.01 -57.28
CA PHE A 57 -15.35 -23.80 -58.08
C PHE A 57 -14.32 -24.92 -57.85
N LEU A 58 -14.13 -25.38 -56.62
CA LEU A 58 -13.19 -26.46 -56.28
C LEU A 58 -13.66 -27.81 -56.84
N VAL A 59 -14.96 -28.07 -56.82
CA VAL A 59 -15.59 -29.23 -57.49
C VAL A 59 -15.42 -29.14 -59.01
N ALA A 60 -15.66 -27.96 -59.61
CA ALA A 60 -15.48 -27.75 -61.05
C ALA A 60 -14.01 -27.92 -61.49
N LEU A 61 -13.06 -27.42 -60.69
CA LEU A 61 -11.63 -27.55 -60.94
C LEU A 61 -11.16 -29.00 -60.80
N SER A 62 -11.71 -29.73 -59.82
CA SER A 62 -11.50 -31.17 -59.66
C SER A 62 -12.09 -31.97 -60.83
N ALA A 63 -13.28 -31.60 -61.32
CA ALA A 63 -13.92 -32.23 -62.47
C ALA A 63 -13.16 -31.95 -63.79
N LEU A 64 -12.61 -30.74 -63.96
CA LEU A 64 -11.74 -30.38 -65.08
C LEU A 64 -10.42 -31.16 -65.04
N ALA A 65 -9.80 -31.27 -63.87
CA ALA A 65 -8.59 -32.09 -63.69
C ALA A 65 -8.88 -33.56 -64.01
N LEU A 66 -10.00 -34.11 -63.51
CA LEU A 66 -10.43 -35.48 -63.81
C LEU A 66 -10.72 -35.67 -65.30
N SER A 67 -11.38 -34.71 -65.95
CA SER A 67 -11.64 -34.74 -67.39
C SER A 67 -10.34 -34.70 -68.20
N GLY A 68 -9.36 -33.92 -67.76
CA GLY A 68 -8.00 -33.90 -68.32
C GLY A 68 -7.30 -35.26 -68.20
N VAL A 69 -7.43 -35.92 -67.04
CA VAL A 69 -6.91 -37.29 -66.80
C VAL A 69 -7.61 -38.30 -67.71
N VAL A 70 -8.93 -38.22 -67.86
CA VAL A 70 -9.71 -39.10 -68.74
C VAL A 70 -9.33 -38.90 -70.21
N LEU A 71 -9.18 -37.65 -70.65
CA LEU A 71 -8.70 -37.32 -72.00
C LEU A 71 -7.28 -37.85 -72.24
N TRP A 72 -6.42 -37.78 -71.23
CA TRP A 72 -5.07 -38.33 -71.31
C TRP A 72 -5.07 -39.87 -71.39
N LEU A 73 -5.91 -40.55 -70.60
CA LEU A 73 -6.04 -42.02 -70.59
C LEU A 73 -6.64 -42.56 -71.89
N LEU A 74 -7.63 -41.87 -72.47
CA LEU A 74 -8.32 -42.30 -73.69
C LEU A 74 -7.69 -41.77 -74.98
N ARG A 75 -6.55 -41.07 -74.87
CA ARG A 75 -5.91 -40.35 -75.99
C ARG A 75 -5.73 -41.22 -77.24
N ASP A 76 -5.22 -42.44 -77.10
CA ASP A 76 -4.87 -43.30 -78.25
C ASP A 76 -6.10 -43.87 -78.95
N ARG A 77 -7.24 -43.92 -78.26
CA ARG A 77 -8.53 -44.38 -78.79
C ARG A 77 -9.24 -43.27 -79.54
N ILE A 78 -9.19 -42.05 -78.98
CA ILE A 78 -9.77 -40.85 -79.58
C ILE A 78 -8.99 -40.47 -80.84
N LEU A 79 -7.66 -40.48 -80.79
CA LEU A 79 -6.79 -40.13 -81.92
C LEU A 79 -6.93 -41.10 -83.11
N ARG A 80 -7.05 -42.40 -82.84
CA ARG A 80 -7.30 -43.40 -83.89
C ARG A 80 -8.62 -43.18 -84.62
N ARG A 81 -9.68 -42.75 -83.92
CA ARG A 81 -10.99 -42.47 -84.54
C ARG A 81 -11.02 -41.17 -85.31
N LEU A 82 -10.35 -40.12 -84.83
CA LEU A 82 -10.43 -38.78 -85.43
C LEU A 82 -9.47 -38.59 -86.61
N PHE A 83 -8.27 -39.18 -86.55
CA PHE A 83 -7.20 -38.87 -87.52
C PHE A 83 -6.60 -40.09 -88.21
N GLY A 84 -7.02 -41.31 -87.87
CA GLY A 84 -6.66 -42.54 -88.62
C GLY A 84 -5.17 -42.93 -88.65
N ILE A 85 -4.27 -42.20 -87.97
CA ILE A 85 -2.83 -42.46 -87.98
C ILE A 85 -2.38 -42.65 -86.52
N ALA A 86 -1.84 -43.84 -86.21
CA ALA A 86 -1.31 -44.19 -84.90
C ALA A 86 0.15 -43.75 -84.77
N GLU A 87 0.46 -43.11 -83.64
CA GLU A 87 1.77 -42.81 -83.06
C GLU A 87 3.00 -42.64 -83.99
N SER A 88 3.42 -41.37 -84.06
CA SER A 88 4.63 -40.86 -84.70
C SER A 88 5.91 -41.32 -84.00
N GLN A 89 6.53 -42.39 -84.50
CA GLN A 89 7.98 -42.55 -84.39
C GLN A 89 8.65 -41.74 -85.50
N VAL A 90 9.76 -41.06 -85.17
CA VAL A 90 10.54 -40.20 -86.09
C VAL A 90 10.97 -40.94 -87.38
N GLY A 91 10.93 -42.27 -87.39
CA GLY A 91 11.16 -43.11 -88.58
C GLY A 91 10.15 -42.94 -89.73
N VAL A 92 8.96 -42.39 -89.50
CA VAL A 92 7.91 -42.27 -90.53
C VAL A 92 8.04 -41.03 -91.41
N ILE A 93 8.94 -40.08 -91.10
CA ILE A 93 9.27 -39.00 -92.05
C ILE A 93 10.33 -39.50 -93.03
N ALA A 94 11.29 -40.30 -92.55
CA ALA A 94 12.40 -40.80 -93.37
C ALA A 94 11.92 -41.65 -94.54
N GLY A 95 10.92 -42.52 -94.35
CA GLY A 95 10.36 -43.37 -95.41
C GLY A 95 9.75 -42.58 -96.57
N PRO A 96 8.67 -41.81 -96.36
CA PRO A 96 8.04 -41.01 -97.40
C PRO A 96 8.98 -39.96 -98.01
N LEU A 97 9.93 -39.40 -97.24
CA LEU A 97 10.90 -38.42 -97.74
C LEU A 97 11.96 -39.11 -98.63
N ALA A 98 12.38 -40.33 -98.29
CA ALA A 98 13.19 -41.18 -99.14
C ALA A 98 12.43 -41.67 -100.38
N ASP A 99 11.13 -41.96 -100.26
CA ASP A 99 10.26 -42.38 -101.37
C ASP A 99 9.99 -41.22 -102.34
N VAL A 100 9.86 -39.98 -101.84
CA VAL A 100 9.83 -38.76 -102.68
C VAL A 100 11.16 -38.60 -103.43
N ALA A 101 12.29 -38.74 -102.74
CA ALA A 101 13.61 -38.62 -103.34
C ALA A 101 13.87 -39.73 -104.38
N GLN A 102 13.42 -40.97 -104.12
CA GLN A 102 13.52 -42.09 -105.06
C GLN A 102 12.60 -41.91 -106.28
N GLY A 103 11.36 -41.47 -106.09
CA GLY A 103 10.43 -41.19 -107.20
C GLY A 103 10.94 -40.08 -108.12
N ALA A 104 11.51 -39.01 -107.54
CA ALA A 104 12.14 -37.93 -108.29
C ALA A 104 13.39 -38.42 -109.06
N ALA A 105 14.22 -39.28 -108.44
CA ALA A 105 15.40 -39.87 -109.08
C ALA A 105 15.05 -40.81 -110.24
N ARG A 106 13.90 -41.50 -110.18
CA ARG A 106 13.42 -42.43 -111.22
C ARG A 106 12.60 -41.77 -112.33
N ARG A 107 12.42 -40.43 -112.31
CA ARG A 107 11.52 -39.68 -113.20
C ARG A 107 10.08 -40.23 -113.20
N ASP A 108 9.61 -40.68 -112.03
CA ASP A 108 8.22 -41.05 -111.79
C ASP A 108 7.51 -39.92 -111.02
N PRO A 109 6.93 -38.92 -111.73
CA PRO A 109 6.36 -37.74 -111.09
C PRO A 109 5.11 -38.06 -110.25
N GLU A 110 4.38 -39.14 -110.56
CA GLU A 110 3.19 -39.52 -109.80
C GLU A 110 3.54 -40.12 -108.44
N GLN A 111 4.53 -41.02 -108.40
CA GLN A 111 4.95 -41.66 -107.15
C GLN A 111 5.61 -40.66 -106.19
N ALA A 112 6.42 -39.74 -106.71
CA ALA A 112 7.01 -38.66 -105.92
C ALA A 112 5.95 -37.69 -105.39
N ALA A 113 4.96 -37.30 -106.20
CA ALA A 113 3.89 -36.40 -105.78
C ALA A 113 2.97 -37.03 -104.72
N GLN A 114 2.62 -38.32 -104.84
CA GLN A 114 1.83 -39.02 -103.82
C GLN A 114 2.59 -39.16 -102.50
N SER A 115 3.89 -39.48 -102.57
CA SER A 115 4.73 -39.61 -101.37
C SER A 115 4.95 -38.25 -100.69
N ALA A 116 5.05 -37.16 -101.47
CA ALA A 116 5.16 -35.79 -100.96
C ALA A 116 3.86 -35.34 -100.29
N ARG A 117 2.71 -35.69 -100.87
CA ARG A 117 1.39 -35.47 -100.25
C ARG A 117 1.27 -36.21 -98.92
N ARG A 118 1.70 -37.48 -98.83
CA ARG A 118 1.70 -38.23 -97.56
C ARG A 118 2.63 -37.59 -96.53
N LEU A 119 3.82 -37.16 -96.93
CA LEU A 119 4.76 -36.47 -96.05
C LEU A 119 4.16 -35.17 -95.49
N ILE A 120 3.55 -34.35 -96.35
CA ILE A 120 2.89 -33.10 -95.96
C ILE A 120 1.70 -33.38 -95.03
N GLN A 121 0.89 -34.41 -95.30
CA GLN A 121 -0.21 -34.81 -94.43
C GLN A 121 0.28 -35.24 -93.03
N VAL A 122 1.34 -36.03 -92.95
CA VAL A 122 1.95 -36.45 -91.67
C VAL A 122 2.55 -35.26 -90.93
N ALA A 123 3.22 -34.34 -91.63
CA ALA A 123 3.79 -33.13 -91.04
C ALA A 123 2.71 -32.17 -90.52
N LEU A 124 1.65 -31.93 -91.30
CA LEU A 124 0.51 -31.10 -90.93
C LEU A 124 -0.28 -31.71 -89.76
N ALA A 125 -0.50 -33.02 -89.74
CA ALA A 125 -1.16 -33.70 -88.62
C ALA A 125 -0.37 -33.53 -87.31
N ARG A 126 0.96 -33.64 -87.37
CA ARG A 126 1.83 -33.45 -86.19
C ARG A 126 1.89 -32.00 -85.74
N TYR A 127 1.97 -31.05 -86.66
CA TYR A 127 1.93 -29.62 -86.35
C TYR A 127 0.58 -29.23 -85.73
N ALA A 128 -0.53 -29.69 -86.33
CA ALA A 128 -1.87 -29.50 -85.80
C ALA A 128 -1.97 -30.05 -84.37
N TRP A 129 -1.47 -31.27 -84.10
CA TRP A 129 -1.49 -31.82 -82.75
C TRP A 129 -0.66 -31.02 -81.74
N LEU A 130 0.57 -30.63 -82.07
CA LEU A 130 1.41 -29.84 -81.17
C LEU A 130 0.81 -28.46 -80.89
N ALA A 131 0.23 -27.82 -81.91
CA ALA A 131 -0.47 -26.55 -81.77
C ALA A 131 -1.74 -26.71 -80.91
N THR A 132 -2.58 -27.71 -81.19
CA THR A 132 -3.81 -28.00 -80.43
C THR A 132 -3.50 -28.38 -78.99
N ARG A 133 -2.49 -29.23 -78.73
CA ARG A 133 -2.06 -29.59 -77.37
C ARG A 133 -1.58 -28.37 -76.60
N ARG A 134 -0.71 -27.55 -77.21
CA ARG A 134 -0.21 -26.34 -76.57
C ARG A 134 -1.35 -25.38 -76.27
N TRP A 135 -2.25 -25.17 -77.22
CA TRP A 135 -3.43 -24.33 -77.05
C TRP A 135 -4.34 -24.85 -75.92
N ILE A 136 -4.68 -26.15 -75.91
CA ILE A 136 -5.47 -26.76 -74.83
C ILE A 136 -4.80 -26.57 -73.47
N MET A 137 -3.50 -26.87 -73.35
CA MET A 137 -2.80 -26.75 -72.08
C MET A 137 -2.74 -25.31 -71.59
N THR A 138 -2.43 -24.36 -72.48
CA THR A 138 -2.37 -22.93 -72.13
C THR A 138 -3.74 -22.38 -71.76
N SER A 139 -4.80 -22.77 -72.47
CA SER A 139 -6.17 -22.37 -72.15
C SER A 139 -6.63 -22.96 -70.81
N LEU A 140 -6.23 -24.20 -70.49
CA LEU A 140 -6.60 -24.87 -69.25
C LEU A 140 -5.84 -24.32 -68.04
N THR A 141 -4.54 -24.01 -68.16
CA THR A 141 -3.80 -23.30 -67.10
C THR A 141 -4.29 -21.88 -66.91
N ALA A 142 -4.60 -21.14 -67.98
CA ALA A 142 -5.18 -19.80 -67.87
C ALA A 142 -6.54 -19.83 -67.17
N LEU A 143 -7.38 -20.82 -67.47
CA LEU A 143 -8.67 -21.02 -66.81
C LEU A 143 -8.50 -21.32 -65.33
N ILE A 144 -7.60 -22.25 -64.97
CA ILE A 144 -7.30 -22.59 -63.57
C ILE A 144 -6.76 -21.37 -62.81
N ALA A 145 -5.84 -20.61 -63.41
CA ALA A 145 -5.27 -19.40 -62.79
C ALA A 145 -6.34 -18.31 -62.59
N ALA A 146 -7.22 -18.09 -63.57
CA ALA A 146 -8.33 -17.16 -63.45
C ALA A 146 -9.31 -17.58 -62.34
N MET A 147 -9.65 -18.87 -62.27
CA MET A 147 -10.49 -19.41 -61.20
C MET A 147 -9.85 -19.27 -59.81
N ALA A 148 -8.54 -19.54 -59.70
CA ALA A 148 -7.80 -19.41 -58.45
C ALA A 148 -7.72 -17.94 -57.99
N ALA A 149 -7.51 -17.00 -58.91
CA ALA A 149 -7.50 -15.56 -58.61
C ALA A 149 -8.88 -15.08 -58.11
N LEU A 150 -9.97 -15.53 -58.74
CA LEU A 150 -11.34 -15.23 -58.30
C LEU A 150 -11.61 -15.79 -56.89
N ALA A 151 -11.25 -17.06 -56.65
CA ALA A 151 -11.42 -17.70 -55.35
C ALA A 151 -10.59 -17.02 -54.25
N GLY A 152 -9.32 -16.68 -54.53
CA GLY A 152 -8.44 -15.96 -53.60
C GLY A 152 -8.99 -14.57 -53.26
N THR A 153 -9.53 -13.85 -54.24
CA THR A 153 -10.18 -12.55 -54.02
C THR A 153 -11.42 -12.69 -53.12
N ALA A 154 -12.28 -13.67 -53.38
CA ALA A 154 -13.47 -13.93 -52.56
C ALA A 154 -13.13 -14.29 -51.10
N LEU A 155 -12.08 -15.10 -50.89
CA LEU A 155 -11.59 -15.46 -49.56
C LEU A 155 -11.02 -14.26 -48.81
N LEU A 156 -10.24 -13.40 -49.48
CA LEU A 156 -9.72 -12.16 -48.88
C LEU A 156 -10.85 -11.23 -48.44
N PHE A 157 -11.89 -11.07 -49.27
CA PHE A 157 -13.08 -10.30 -48.88
C PHE A 157 -13.74 -10.90 -47.64
N LYS A 158 -13.91 -12.23 -47.58
CA LYS A 158 -14.52 -12.87 -46.41
C LYS A 158 -13.64 -12.77 -45.15
N GLN A 159 -12.33 -12.84 -45.30
CA GLN A 159 -11.39 -12.63 -44.20
C GLN A 159 -11.47 -11.21 -43.66
N ASN A 160 -11.51 -10.20 -44.53
CA ASN A 160 -11.66 -8.80 -44.13
C ASN A 160 -13.00 -8.55 -43.43
N ASP A 161 -14.07 -9.18 -43.91
CA ASP A 161 -15.40 -9.15 -43.28
C ASP A 161 -15.36 -9.72 -41.85
N LEU A 162 -14.72 -10.89 -41.67
CA LEU A 162 -14.55 -11.51 -40.35
C LEU A 162 -13.67 -10.67 -39.41
N ILE A 163 -12.59 -10.06 -39.92
CA ILE A 163 -11.73 -9.16 -39.13
C ILE A 163 -12.52 -7.93 -38.70
N ALA A 164 -13.32 -7.34 -39.58
CA ALA A 164 -14.17 -6.20 -39.24
C ALA A 164 -15.18 -6.56 -38.14
N GLN A 165 -15.83 -7.73 -38.24
CA GLN A 165 -16.71 -8.25 -37.20
C GLN A 165 -15.98 -8.48 -35.88
N GLN A 166 -14.76 -9.01 -35.93
CA GLN A 166 -13.94 -9.25 -34.73
C GLN A 166 -13.50 -7.94 -34.06
N ILE A 167 -13.18 -6.89 -34.82
CA ILE A 167 -12.87 -5.55 -34.29
C ILE A 167 -14.07 -4.99 -33.55
N VAL A 168 -15.28 -5.13 -34.09
CA VAL A 168 -16.52 -4.70 -33.42
C VAL A 168 -16.72 -5.46 -32.12
N LEU A 169 -16.56 -6.79 -32.12
CA LEU A 169 -16.69 -7.61 -30.92
C LEU A 169 -15.65 -7.24 -29.84
N LEU A 170 -14.40 -6.98 -30.24
CA LEU A 170 -13.34 -6.52 -29.34
C LEU A 170 -13.65 -5.13 -28.76
N ALA A 171 -14.22 -4.23 -29.55
CA ALA A 171 -14.64 -2.91 -29.08
C ALA A 171 -15.79 -3.01 -28.05
N GLU A 172 -16.77 -3.89 -28.31
CA GLU A 172 -17.85 -4.19 -27.36
C GLU A 172 -17.30 -4.80 -26.07
N GLN A 173 -16.39 -5.77 -26.16
CA GLN A 173 -15.72 -6.35 -24.99
C GLN A 173 -14.94 -5.30 -24.19
N ASN A 174 -14.19 -4.43 -24.86
CA ASN A 174 -13.45 -3.35 -24.20
C ASN A 174 -14.39 -2.38 -23.50
N THR A 175 -15.54 -2.07 -24.09
CA THR A 175 -16.56 -1.23 -23.46
C THR A 175 -17.15 -1.92 -22.24
N GLY A 176 -17.42 -3.24 -22.32
CA GLY A 176 -17.85 -4.04 -21.19
C GLY A 176 -16.82 -4.09 -20.05
N LEU A 177 -15.53 -4.25 -20.37
CA LEU A 177 -14.44 -4.20 -19.40
C LEU A 177 -14.31 -2.83 -18.74
N GLN A 178 -14.47 -1.74 -19.49
CA GLN A 178 -14.47 -0.39 -18.93
C GLN A 178 -15.64 -0.16 -17.96
N GLN A 179 -16.84 -0.64 -18.31
CA GLN A 179 -18.00 -0.60 -17.41
C GLN A 179 -17.76 -1.44 -16.15
N GLN A 180 -17.17 -2.63 -16.28
CA GLN A 180 -16.83 -3.47 -15.13
C GLN A 180 -15.81 -2.80 -14.21
N ASN A 181 -14.77 -2.17 -14.77
CA ASN A 181 -13.79 -1.43 -13.98
C ASN A 181 -14.43 -0.25 -13.24
N ALA A 182 -15.33 0.50 -13.89
CA ALA A 182 -16.05 1.59 -13.24
C ALA A 182 -16.92 1.09 -12.07
N LEU A 183 -17.62 -0.04 -12.25
CA LEU A 183 -18.39 -0.69 -11.16
C LEU A 183 -17.50 -1.18 -10.02
N LEU A 184 -16.30 -1.69 -10.31
CA LEU A 184 -15.33 -2.10 -9.28
C LEU A 184 -14.78 -0.90 -8.50
N GLU A 185 -14.51 0.22 -9.16
CA GLU A 185 -14.10 1.45 -8.49
C GLU A 185 -15.21 1.97 -7.56
N GLU A 186 -16.46 1.98 -8.04
CA GLU A 186 -17.62 2.34 -7.21
C GLU A 186 -17.78 1.38 -6.01
N GLN A 187 -17.62 0.07 -6.24
CA GLN A 187 -17.66 -0.92 -5.17
C GLN A 187 -16.55 -0.69 -4.14
N ASN A 188 -15.33 -0.38 -4.55
CA ASN A 188 -14.22 -0.09 -3.64
C ASN A 188 -14.51 1.15 -2.78
N VAL A 189 -15.08 2.20 -3.37
CA VAL A 189 -15.51 3.40 -2.64
C VAL A 189 -16.59 3.04 -1.61
N ASN A 190 -17.60 2.25 -2.01
CA ASN A 190 -18.66 1.82 -1.11
C ASN A 190 -18.13 0.94 0.04
N VAL A 191 -17.18 0.04 -0.23
CA VAL A 191 -16.51 -0.78 0.80
C VAL A 191 -15.72 0.10 1.76
N ALA A 192 -15.00 1.11 1.26
CA ALA A 192 -14.27 2.06 2.13
C ALA A 192 -15.22 2.85 3.03
N GLN A 193 -16.34 3.33 2.50
CA GLN A 193 -17.38 3.99 3.29
C GLN A 193 -18.01 3.06 4.34
N GLN A 194 -18.31 1.82 3.96
CA GLN A 194 -18.87 0.82 4.88
C GLN A 194 -17.88 0.46 5.99
N SER A 195 -16.59 0.34 5.67
CA SER A 195 -15.52 0.13 6.65
C SER A 195 -15.44 1.29 7.65
N ALA A 196 -15.49 2.54 7.16
CA ALA A 196 -15.51 3.73 8.02
C ALA A 196 -16.75 3.76 8.93
N LEU A 197 -17.93 3.39 8.41
CA LEU A 197 -19.15 3.27 9.22
C LEU A 197 -19.05 2.16 10.28
N LEU A 198 -18.44 1.02 9.98
CA LEU A 198 -18.23 -0.05 10.95
C LEU A 198 -17.27 0.38 12.07
N VAL A 199 -16.20 1.10 11.74
CA VAL A 199 -15.30 1.71 12.72
C VAL A 199 -16.09 2.63 13.64
N GLN A 200 -16.86 3.57 13.06
CA GLN A 200 -17.69 4.50 13.83
C GLN A 200 -18.74 3.78 14.71
N GLN A 201 -19.35 2.70 14.23
CA GLN A 201 -20.28 1.90 15.05
C GLN A 201 -19.57 1.24 16.25
N THR A 202 -18.35 0.74 16.04
CA THR A 202 -17.56 0.12 17.11
C THR A 202 -17.15 1.16 18.15
N GLU A 203 -16.74 2.35 17.70
CA GLU A 203 -16.45 3.50 18.56
C GLU A 203 -17.65 3.91 19.40
N LEU A 204 -18.83 4.02 18.78
CA LEU A 204 -20.08 4.36 19.48
C LEU A 204 -20.48 3.29 20.50
N ALA A 205 -20.31 2.01 20.16
CA ALA A 205 -20.60 0.91 21.07
C ALA A 205 -19.68 0.94 22.30
N GLU A 206 -18.41 1.28 22.12
CA GLU A 206 -17.47 1.47 23.22
C GLU A 206 -17.74 2.69 24.07
N ALA A 207 -18.01 3.83 23.46
CA ALA A 207 -18.43 5.02 24.18
C ALA A 207 -19.67 4.76 25.02
N ALA A 208 -20.64 4.02 24.49
CA ALA A 208 -21.82 3.59 25.24
C ALA A 208 -21.44 2.66 26.41
N ARG A 209 -20.51 1.71 26.22
CA ARG A 209 -20.03 0.81 27.28
C ARG A 209 -19.34 1.58 28.42
N ASN A 210 -18.41 2.46 28.09
CA ASN A 210 -17.69 3.27 29.08
C ASN A 210 -18.64 4.25 29.79
N ALA A 211 -19.63 4.84 29.09
CA ALA A 211 -20.66 5.66 29.71
C ALA A 211 -21.49 4.88 30.75
N GLN A 212 -21.79 3.60 30.50
CA GLN A 212 -22.42 2.73 31.49
C GLN A 212 -21.50 2.48 32.70
N LEU A 213 -20.20 2.28 32.47
CA LEU A 213 -19.21 2.13 33.54
C LEU A 213 -19.00 3.42 34.36
N ALA A 214 -19.18 4.60 33.76
CA ALA A 214 -19.12 5.87 34.48
C ALA A 214 -20.22 6.01 35.55
N VAL A 215 -21.38 5.37 35.35
CA VAL A 215 -22.42 5.25 36.38
C VAL A 215 -21.90 4.46 37.58
N GLU A 216 -21.13 3.40 37.34
CA GLU A 216 -20.51 2.61 38.40
C GLU A 216 -19.41 3.40 39.14
N VAL A 217 -18.63 4.24 38.45
CA VAL A 217 -17.69 5.19 39.10
C VAL A 217 -18.45 6.13 40.06
N THR A 218 -19.63 6.59 39.64
CA THR A 218 -20.50 7.43 40.50
C THR A 218 -21.03 6.66 41.70
N ALA A 219 -21.41 5.39 41.53
CA ALA A 219 -21.85 4.52 42.62
C ALA A 219 -20.70 4.21 43.61
N ILE A 220 -19.47 4.04 43.12
CA ILE A 220 -18.27 3.91 43.94
C ILE A 220 -18.05 5.18 44.77
N SER A 221 -18.19 6.37 44.16
CA SER A 221 -18.08 7.64 44.87
C SER A 221 -19.08 7.74 46.03
N ALA A 222 -20.34 7.40 45.79
CA ALA A 222 -21.37 7.41 46.83
C ALA A 222 -21.07 6.42 47.97
N ALA A 223 -20.53 5.23 47.66
CA ALA A 223 -20.14 4.25 48.66
C ALA A 223 -18.93 4.72 49.50
N LEU A 224 -17.95 5.37 48.87
CA LEU A 224 -16.81 5.96 49.59
C LEU A 224 -17.26 7.11 50.48
N ALA A 225 -18.15 7.98 50.02
CA ALA A 225 -18.69 9.08 50.80
C ALA A 225 -19.42 8.59 52.07
N ASP A 226 -20.22 7.52 51.98
CA ASP A 226 -20.88 6.89 53.14
C ASP A 226 -19.86 6.31 54.14
N ILE A 227 -18.73 5.77 53.66
CA ILE A 227 -17.63 5.34 54.54
C ILE A 227 -17.00 6.56 55.23
N VAL A 228 -16.70 7.63 54.48
CA VAL A 228 -16.15 8.87 55.04
C VAL A 228 -17.06 9.42 56.15
N ASP A 229 -18.36 9.54 55.89
CA ASP A 229 -19.33 10.07 56.87
C ASP A 229 -19.41 9.22 58.15
N ARG A 230 -19.24 7.90 58.05
CA ARG A 230 -19.22 6.99 59.23
C ARG A 230 -17.92 7.03 60.00
N THR A 231 -16.80 7.19 59.31
CA THR A 231 -15.46 7.11 59.89
C THR A 231 -15.03 8.46 60.49
N MET A 232 -15.55 9.55 59.92
CA MET A 232 -15.29 10.94 60.32
C MET A 232 -16.63 11.68 60.56
N PRO A 233 -17.39 11.37 61.63
CA PRO A 233 -18.61 12.10 61.92
C PRO A 233 -18.29 13.58 62.13
N ARG A 234 -18.91 14.46 61.34
CA ARG A 234 -18.79 15.92 61.48
C ARG A 234 -18.97 16.28 62.96
N ALA A 235 -17.98 16.91 63.57
CA ALA A 235 -18.10 17.43 64.92
C ALA A 235 -19.28 18.42 64.95
N GLY A 236 -20.39 18.00 65.56
CA GLY A 236 -21.55 18.86 65.79
C GLY A 236 -21.22 19.85 66.89
N GLY A 237 -20.85 21.07 66.52
CA GLY A 237 -20.67 22.18 67.44
C GLY A 237 -20.18 23.42 66.71
N ASP A 238 -20.84 24.56 66.96
CA ASP A 238 -20.59 25.88 66.35
C ASP A 238 -19.19 26.48 66.64
N ASP A 239 -18.25 25.70 67.16
CA ASP A 239 -16.90 26.11 67.61
C ASP A 239 -15.75 25.31 66.96
N ALA A 240 -16.00 24.63 65.84
CA ALA A 240 -14.94 23.96 65.08
C ALA A 240 -14.16 24.98 64.23
N GLY A 241 -13.10 25.54 64.81
CA GLY A 241 -12.08 26.30 64.07
C GLY A 241 -11.68 25.57 62.79
N MET A 242 -11.67 26.32 61.69
CA MET A 242 -11.39 25.88 60.31
C MET A 242 -10.04 25.17 60.16
N GLU A 243 -10.01 23.86 60.39
CA GLU A 243 -9.16 22.94 59.64
C GLU A 243 -10.08 21.89 59.05
N ALA A 244 -10.36 22.00 57.74
CA ALA A 244 -11.04 20.95 57.00
C ALA A 244 -10.13 19.71 57.06
N VAL A 245 -10.39 18.81 57.99
CA VAL A 245 -9.72 17.53 58.09
C VAL A 245 -10.02 16.78 56.79
N ILE A 246 -9.03 16.69 55.91
CA ILE A 246 -9.14 15.89 54.69
C ILE A 246 -9.36 14.45 55.15
N PRO A 247 -10.44 13.77 54.73
CA PRO A 247 -10.62 12.38 55.07
C PRO A 247 -9.41 11.59 54.58
N VAL A 248 -8.89 10.69 55.41
CA VAL A 248 -7.81 9.76 55.01
C VAL A 248 -8.36 8.37 55.24
N LEU A 249 -8.73 7.70 54.14
CA LEU A 249 -9.17 6.32 54.14
C LEU A 249 -7.97 5.43 53.80
N ASP A 250 -7.70 4.45 54.65
CA ASP A 250 -6.78 3.36 54.40
C ASP A 250 -7.54 2.21 53.71
N PRO A 251 -7.27 1.89 52.43
CA PRO A 251 -7.98 0.81 51.73
C PRO A 251 -7.91 -0.55 52.41
N ARG A 252 -6.91 -0.81 53.26
CA ARG A 252 -6.77 -2.07 53.98
C ARG A 252 -7.74 -2.16 55.16
N ARG A 253 -7.99 -1.03 55.82
CA ARG A 253 -8.73 -0.96 57.08
C ARG A 253 -10.19 -0.55 56.87
N ASP A 254 -10.40 0.41 55.99
CA ASP A 254 -11.66 1.15 55.91
C ASP A 254 -12.53 0.70 54.72
N LEU A 255 -11.91 0.24 53.62
CA LEU A 255 -12.67 -0.19 52.44
C LEU A 255 -13.10 -1.67 52.57
N PRO A 256 -14.41 -1.98 52.41
CA PRO A 256 -14.85 -3.36 52.33
C PRO A 256 -14.32 -4.01 51.05
N ARG A 257 -13.96 -5.30 51.12
CA ARG A 257 -13.41 -6.05 49.98
C ARG A 257 -14.26 -5.94 48.71
N SER A 258 -15.59 -5.91 48.85
CA SER A 258 -16.51 -5.75 47.72
C SER A 258 -16.31 -4.41 46.99
N LEU A 259 -16.13 -3.30 47.72
CA LEU A 259 -15.90 -1.99 47.13
C LEU A 259 -14.50 -1.92 46.50
N LEU A 260 -13.49 -2.49 47.16
CA LEU A 260 -12.14 -2.61 46.62
C LEU A 260 -12.17 -3.30 45.26
N PHE A 261 -12.77 -4.49 45.15
CA PHE A 261 -12.82 -5.21 43.87
C PHE A 261 -13.68 -4.53 42.81
N ARG A 262 -14.71 -3.76 43.19
CA ARG A 262 -15.45 -2.92 42.23
C ARG A 262 -14.58 -1.82 41.64
N ILE A 263 -13.78 -1.13 42.46
CA ILE A 263 -12.80 -0.13 42.00
C ILE A 263 -11.85 -0.75 40.98
N ILE A 264 -11.26 -1.91 41.31
CA ILE A 264 -10.34 -2.62 40.41
C ILE A 264 -11.03 -3.02 39.11
N ALA A 265 -12.18 -3.71 39.19
CA ALA A 265 -12.90 -4.21 38.03
C ALA A 265 -13.31 -3.10 37.07
N VAL A 266 -13.78 -1.96 37.59
CA VAL A 266 -14.13 -0.79 36.77
C VAL A 266 -12.89 -0.21 36.09
N SER A 267 -11.80 -0.03 36.82
CA SER A 267 -10.55 0.53 36.27
C SER A 267 -10.03 -0.28 35.06
N GLN A 268 -10.11 -1.62 35.15
CA GLN A 268 -9.68 -2.55 34.11
C GLN A 268 -10.68 -2.67 32.94
N ALA A 269 -11.98 -2.48 33.19
CA ALA A 269 -13.02 -2.56 32.17
C ALA A 269 -13.09 -1.29 31.29
N LEU A 270 -12.67 -0.15 31.83
CA LEU A 270 -12.57 1.11 31.08
C LEU A 270 -11.49 0.99 30.00
N ARG A 271 -11.77 1.49 28.80
CA ARG A 271 -10.80 1.54 27.69
C ARG A 271 -10.53 3.00 27.29
N PRO A 272 -9.31 3.37 26.92
CA PRO A 272 -9.00 4.71 26.47
C PRO A 272 -9.60 5.01 25.09
N TYR A 273 -10.19 6.19 24.96
CA TYR A 273 -10.65 6.76 23.70
C TYR A 273 -9.45 7.35 22.94
N ARG A 274 -8.90 6.57 22.00
CA ARG A 274 -8.35 7.13 20.76
C ARG A 274 -9.03 6.57 19.52
N PHE A 275 -10.09 5.78 19.74
CA PHE A 275 -10.80 4.94 18.79
C PHE A 275 -10.19 3.54 18.56
N LEU A 276 -10.06 2.82 19.69
CA LEU A 276 -10.15 1.36 19.86
C LEU A 276 -8.94 0.43 19.68
N ASP A 277 -7.84 0.91 19.13
CA ASP A 277 -6.52 0.35 19.39
C ASP A 277 -5.58 1.54 19.55
N PRO A 278 -5.06 1.84 20.76
CA PRO A 278 -4.09 2.91 20.90
C PRO A 278 -2.82 2.62 20.08
N GLY A 279 -2.65 1.37 19.63
CA GLY A 279 -1.41 0.76 19.17
C GLY A 279 -0.41 0.63 20.31
N LEU A 280 -0.46 1.52 21.29
CA LEU A 280 0.47 1.62 22.39
C LEU A 280 0.09 0.62 23.48
N ASN A 281 0.93 -0.39 23.65
CA ASN A 281 0.86 -1.24 24.82
C ASN A 281 1.68 -0.60 25.96
N PRO A 282 1.04 -0.19 27.08
CA PRO A 282 1.74 0.44 28.20
C PRO A 282 2.71 -0.47 28.95
N HIS A 283 2.64 -1.79 28.71
CA HIS A 283 3.51 -2.78 29.31
C HIS A 283 4.52 -3.37 28.33
N ASP A 284 4.56 -2.89 27.09
CA ASP A 284 5.58 -3.26 26.11
C ASP A 284 6.70 -2.22 26.12
N ASP A 285 7.89 -2.63 26.53
CA ASP A 285 9.05 -1.76 26.66
C ASP A 285 9.45 -1.05 25.35
N TYR A 286 9.23 -1.69 24.20
CA TYR A 286 9.57 -1.12 22.90
C TYR A 286 8.54 -0.09 22.45
N ASP A 287 7.26 -0.34 22.66
CA ASP A 287 6.19 0.63 22.39
C ASP A 287 6.34 1.87 23.29
N VAL A 288 6.67 1.66 24.57
CA VAL A 288 6.95 2.72 25.54
C VAL A 288 8.14 3.57 25.10
N LEU A 289 9.26 2.95 24.75
CA LEU A 289 10.45 3.66 24.29
C LEU A 289 10.22 4.40 22.96
N ARG A 290 9.50 3.78 22.01
CA ARG A 290 9.13 4.43 20.75
C ARG A 290 8.29 5.67 21.01
N ALA A 291 7.28 5.57 21.86
CA ALA A 291 6.43 6.69 22.21
C ALA A 291 7.19 7.81 22.93
N ALA A 292 8.13 7.44 23.81
CA ALA A 292 8.97 8.40 24.54
C ALA A 292 9.87 9.22 23.61
N ILE A 293 10.45 8.59 22.58
CA ILE A 293 11.37 9.25 21.65
C ILE A 293 10.64 9.99 20.53
N ALA A 294 9.44 9.55 20.14
CA ALA A 294 8.70 10.09 18.99
C ALA A 294 8.54 11.63 18.99
N PRO A 295 8.23 12.33 20.12
CA PRO A 295 8.15 13.80 20.14
C PRO A 295 9.46 14.50 19.78
N ARG A 296 10.60 13.84 20.03
CA ARG A 296 11.94 14.34 19.78
C ARG A 296 12.54 13.86 18.46
N ARG A 297 11.76 13.12 17.67
CA ARG A 297 12.20 12.57 16.38
C ARG A 297 12.91 13.58 15.47
N PRO A 298 12.43 14.83 15.31
CA PRO A 298 13.12 15.79 14.44
C PRO A 298 14.57 16.09 14.84
N GLN A 299 14.92 15.93 16.12
CA GLN A 299 16.28 16.13 16.60
C GLN A 299 17.03 14.80 16.74
N LEU A 300 16.33 13.71 17.06
CA LEU A 300 16.89 12.37 17.29
C LEU A 300 16.74 11.42 16.09
N GLU A 301 16.65 11.91 14.86
CA GLU A 301 16.31 11.07 13.70
C GLU A 301 17.27 9.88 13.55
N ALA A 302 18.58 10.08 13.71
CA ALA A 302 19.56 9.00 13.62
C ALA A 302 19.37 7.93 14.71
N LEU A 303 19.10 8.35 15.95
CA LEU A 303 18.82 7.44 17.07
C LEU A 303 17.50 6.70 16.84
N TYR A 304 16.46 7.42 16.40
CA TYR A 304 15.14 6.86 16.10
C TYR A 304 15.23 5.79 15.02
N GLN A 305 15.94 6.06 13.91
CA GLN A 305 16.15 5.08 12.84
C GLN A 305 16.92 3.85 13.32
N ARG A 306 17.99 4.04 14.10
CA ARG A 306 18.75 2.93 14.67
C ARG A 306 17.89 2.03 15.55
N TYR A 307 17.01 2.61 16.38
CA TYR A 307 16.07 1.84 17.19
C TYR A 307 14.94 1.22 16.37
N ALA A 308 14.46 1.92 15.34
CA ALA A 308 13.46 1.39 14.43
C ALA A 308 13.98 0.14 13.69
N GLU A 309 15.22 0.17 13.22
CA GLU A 309 15.89 -0.98 12.60
C GLU A 309 16.16 -2.11 13.62
N ALA A 310 16.67 -1.78 14.81
CA ALA A 310 17.03 -2.78 15.82
C ALA A 310 15.82 -3.50 16.43
N PHE A 311 14.70 -2.79 16.62
CA PHE A 311 13.50 -3.30 17.28
C PHE A 311 12.34 -3.57 16.31
N GLY A 312 12.54 -3.34 15.01
CA GLY A 312 11.51 -3.55 13.98
C GLY A 312 10.31 -2.62 14.15
N TRP A 313 10.52 -1.37 14.53
CA TRP A 313 9.41 -0.42 14.72
C TRP A 313 8.74 -0.11 13.39
N GLN A 314 7.43 -0.37 13.32
CA GLN A 314 6.61 0.09 12.21
C GLN A 314 6.06 1.48 12.51
N GLU A 315 6.14 2.38 11.53
CA GLU A 315 5.48 3.69 11.62
C GLU A 315 3.97 3.49 11.66
N ARG A 316 3.35 4.08 12.66
CA ARG A 316 1.89 4.11 12.79
C ARG A 316 1.37 5.46 12.30
N PRO A 317 0.16 5.50 11.70
CA PRO A 317 -0.42 6.75 11.23
C PRO A 317 -0.41 7.80 12.35
N GLY A 318 -0.03 9.03 11.97
CA GLY A 318 0.14 10.16 12.88
C GLY A 318 -1.16 10.56 13.60
N PRO A 319 -1.08 11.48 14.57
CA PRO A 319 -2.26 11.94 15.29
C PRO A 319 -3.33 12.48 14.32
N SER A 320 -4.58 12.07 14.53
CA SER A 320 -5.74 12.71 13.89
C SER A 320 -5.98 14.09 14.48
N ASP A 321 -6.51 15.03 13.70
CA ASP A 321 -6.75 16.42 14.09
C ASP A 321 -7.66 16.61 15.33
N LEU A 322 -8.40 15.58 15.76
CA LEU A 322 -9.40 15.67 16.84
C LEU A 322 -8.88 15.31 18.23
N VAL A 323 -7.90 14.39 18.34
CA VAL A 323 -7.31 13.95 19.62
C VAL A 323 -5.84 13.58 19.41
N ASP A 324 -4.94 14.20 20.17
CA ASP A 324 -3.50 14.07 20.01
C ASP A 324 -2.92 12.75 20.57
N ARG A 325 -3.66 12.04 21.45
CA ARG A 325 -3.30 10.73 22.04
C ARG A 325 -4.49 9.96 22.65
N PRO A 326 -4.34 8.66 23.00
CA PRO A 326 -5.40 7.96 23.73
C PRO A 326 -5.63 8.56 25.11
N ALA A 327 -6.91 8.65 25.50
CA ALA A 327 -7.31 9.25 26.77
C ALA A 327 -8.51 8.49 27.37
N SER A 328 -8.48 8.22 28.68
CA SER A 328 -9.61 7.69 29.44
C SER A 328 -10.07 8.71 30.49
N PRO A 329 -11.05 9.56 30.17
CA PRO A 329 -11.67 10.47 31.12
C PRO A 329 -12.26 9.75 32.34
N GLU A 330 -12.83 8.55 32.18
CA GLU A 330 -13.45 7.79 33.26
C GLU A 330 -12.42 7.27 34.27
N ARG A 331 -11.23 6.85 33.81
CA ARG A 331 -10.12 6.52 34.74
C ARG A 331 -9.63 7.78 35.47
N GLY A 332 -9.59 8.91 34.77
CA GLY A 332 -9.35 10.21 35.39
C GLY A 332 -10.40 10.59 36.45
N GLN A 333 -11.68 10.32 36.17
CA GLN A 333 -12.78 10.53 37.11
C GLN A 333 -12.70 9.57 38.30
N LEU A 334 -12.36 8.31 38.07
CA LEU A 334 -12.16 7.33 39.14
C LEU A 334 -11.05 7.80 40.10
N LEU A 335 -9.92 8.26 39.57
CA LEU A 335 -8.83 8.79 40.40
C LEU A 335 -9.25 10.05 41.18
N ARG A 336 -10.03 10.95 40.56
CA ARG A 336 -10.66 12.10 41.28
C ARG A 336 -11.55 11.64 42.41
N VAL A 337 -12.37 10.60 42.18
CA VAL A 337 -13.27 10.05 43.19
C VAL A 337 -12.48 9.46 44.36
N LEU A 338 -11.43 8.70 44.08
CA LEU A 338 -10.55 8.17 45.12
C LEU A 338 -9.91 9.30 45.94
N GLN A 339 -9.32 10.28 45.27
CA GLN A 339 -8.66 11.41 45.91
C GLN A 339 -9.64 12.28 46.73
N ALA A 340 -10.81 12.63 46.18
CA ALA A 340 -11.79 13.48 46.84
C ALA A 340 -12.42 12.83 48.07
N ASN A 341 -12.47 11.50 48.12
CA ASN A 341 -12.95 10.74 49.27
C ASN A 341 -11.82 10.28 50.21
N GLY A 342 -10.61 10.82 50.05
CA GLY A 342 -9.54 10.60 51.00
C GLY A 342 -8.78 9.30 50.85
N VAL A 343 -8.96 8.56 49.75
CA VAL A 343 -8.16 7.38 49.45
C VAL A 343 -6.77 7.84 49.01
N SER A 344 -5.90 8.13 49.97
CA SER A 344 -4.57 8.68 49.73
C SER A 344 -3.50 7.61 49.52
N LEU A 345 -3.76 6.36 49.94
CA LEU A 345 -2.85 5.22 49.78
C LEU A 345 -3.40 4.28 48.70
N THR A 346 -2.77 4.24 47.52
CA THR A 346 -3.25 3.40 46.41
C THR A 346 -2.56 2.05 46.32
N GLU A 347 -1.52 1.79 47.12
CA GLU A 347 -0.63 0.64 46.97
C GLU A 347 -1.38 -0.69 47.01
N LEU A 348 -2.36 -0.83 47.92
CA LEU A 348 -3.18 -2.03 47.99
C LEU A 348 -4.04 -2.20 46.73
N LEU A 349 -4.57 -1.10 46.19
CA LEU A 349 -5.35 -1.13 44.96
C LEU A 349 -4.45 -1.50 43.78
N SER A 350 -3.27 -0.88 43.66
CA SER A 350 -2.26 -1.20 42.65
C SER A 350 -1.84 -2.66 42.72
N PHE A 351 -1.67 -3.22 43.93
CA PHE A 351 -1.35 -4.64 44.13
C PHE A 351 -2.40 -5.57 43.55
N PHE A 352 -3.68 -5.21 43.67
CA PHE A 352 -4.78 -5.96 43.06
C PHE A 352 -5.04 -5.60 41.59
N GLY A 353 -4.22 -4.74 40.98
CA GLY A 353 -4.28 -4.40 39.57
C GLY A 353 -5.13 -3.19 39.24
N LEU A 354 -5.11 -2.15 40.07
CA LEU A 354 -5.71 -0.85 39.73
C LEU A 354 -5.02 -0.31 38.46
N ASP A 355 -5.82 -0.07 37.42
CA ASP A 355 -5.33 0.44 36.13
C ASP A 355 -5.70 1.92 35.98
N LEU A 356 -4.70 2.79 36.04
CA LEU A 356 -4.84 4.23 35.78
C LEU A 356 -4.11 4.66 34.50
N THR A 357 -3.76 3.71 33.63
CA THR A 357 -3.15 4.02 32.33
C THR A 357 -4.07 4.89 31.50
N PHE A 358 -3.50 5.81 30.74
CA PHE A 358 -4.22 6.77 29.89
C PHE A 358 -5.24 7.65 30.63
N ALA A 359 -5.26 7.67 31.96
CA ALA A 359 -6.21 8.48 32.73
C ALA A 359 -6.11 9.96 32.32
N HIS A 360 -7.22 10.56 31.91
CA HIS A 360 -7.26 11.95 31.49
C HIS A 360 -7.94 12.81 32.55
N ALA A 361 -7.13 13.56 33.32
CA ALA A 361 -7.61 14.46 34.35
C ALA A 361 -6.73 15.72 34.46
N PRO A 362 -6.76 16.63 33.47
CA PRO A 362 -6.08 17.93 33.58
C PRO A 362 -6.55 18.71 34.82
N GLY A 363 -5.62 19.37 35.51
CA GLY A 363 -5.90 20.11 36.75
C GLY A 363 -6.19 19.24 37.97
N LEU A 364 -5.85 17.94 37.93
CA LEU A 364 -6.02 17.05 39.08
C LEU A 364 -5.10 17.44 40.24
N ASN A 365 -5.63 17.42 41.45
CA ASN A 365 -4.86 17.58 42.68
C ASN A 365 -4.54 16.21 43.26
N LEU A 366 -3.25 15.87 43.36
CA LEU A 366 -2.73 14.62 43.92
C LEU A 366 -1.85 14.89 45.15
N ASN A 367 -2.01 16.05 45.80
CA ASN A 367 -1.18 16.45 46.92
C ASN A 367 -1.26 15.43 48.07
N ALA A 368 -0.11 15.11 48.65
CA ALA A 368 0.06 14.14 49.74
C ALA A 368 -0.47 12.73 49.45
N MET A 369 -0.74 12.40 48.19
CA MET A 369 -1.19 11.07 47.77
C MET A 369 0.01 10.15 47.54
N SER A 370 -0.09 8.92 48.05
CA SER A 370 0.82 7.82 47.72
C SER A 370 0.30 7.03 46.51
N LEU A 371 1.03 7.17 45.42
CA LEU A 371 0.86 6.48 44.13
C LEU A 371 2.02 5.51 43.89
N ARG A 372 2.63 5.00 44.96
CA ARG A 372 3.71 4.02 44.87
C ARG A 372 3.22 2.78 44.14
N MET A 373 4.05 2.26 43.24
CA MET A 373 3.72 1.11 42.39
C MET A 373 2.47 1.29 41.51
N ALA A 374 1.91 2.51 41.41
CA ALA A 374 0.74 2.76 40.56
C ALA A 374 1.13 2.71 39.09
N ASP A 375 0.20 2.26 38.25
CA ASP A 375 0.37 2.33 36.80
C ASP A 375 -0.39 3.53 36.23
N LEU A 376 0.37 4.53 35.82
CA LEU A 376 -0.07 5.82 35.30
C LEU A 376 0.50 6.07 33.89
N ALA A 377 0.93 5.01 33.20
CA ALA A 377 1.49 5.13 31.87
C ALA A 377 0.54 5.88 30.94
N TYR A 378 1.06 6.81 30.15
CA TYR A 378 0.33 7.65 29.19
C TYR A 378 -0.77 8.56 29.77
N ALA A 379 -0.93 8.65 31.09
CA ALA A 379 -1.92 9.53 31.70
C ALA A 379 -1.65 11.03 31.42
N ASP A 380 -2.66 11.86 31.68
CA ASP A 380 -2.62 13.30 31.51
C ASP A 380 -3.11 14.03 32.75
N PHE A 381 -2.17 14.61 33.48
CA PHE A 381 -2.43 15.50 34.62
C PHE A 381 -1.83 16.89 34.38
N SER A 382 -1.79 17.33 33.12
CA SER A 382 -1.38 18.69 32.76
C SER A 382 -2.15 19.71 33.59
N PHE A 383 -1.49 20.79 34.01
CA PHE A 383 -2.03 21.81 34.93
C PHE A 383 -2.39 21.31 36.35
N GLY A 384 -2.09 20.06 36.69
CA GLY A 384 -2.36 19.48 38.01
C GLY A 384 -1.37 19.91 39.09
N THR A 385 -1.61 19.44 40.32
CA THR A 385 -0.73 19.68 41.48
C THR A 385 -0.33 18.35 42.14
N LEU A 386 0.98 18.19 42.37
CA LEU A 386 1.61 17.07 43.05
C LEU A 386 2.55 17.64 44.11
N VAL A 387 1.99 18.01 45.26
CA VAL A 387 2.74 18.53 46.41
C VAL A 387 2.90 17.43 47.46
N GLU A 388 4.13 17.09 47.82
CA GLU A 388 4.44 16.02 48.80
C GLU A 388 3.85 14.65 48.42
N SER A 389 3.73 14.37 47.12
CA SER A 389 3.22 13.09 46.61
C SER A 389 4.34 12.05 46.51
N ASP A 390 4.01 10.78 46.71
CA ASP A 390 4.98 9.66 46.62
C ASP A 390 4.63 8.73 45.47
N LEU A 391 5.44 8.74 44.40
CA LEU A 391 5.26 7.96 43.16
C LEU A 391 6.41 6.95 42.96
N ARG A 392 7.09 6.55 44.03
CA ARG A 392 8.23 5.63 43.91
C ARG A 392 7.83 4.24 43.41
N GLY A 393 8.61 3.71 42.49
CA GLY A 393 8.36 2.43 41.84
C GLY A 393 7.14 2.42 40.93
N ALA A 394 6.54 3.58 40.64
CA ALA A 394 5.40 3.69 39.74
C ALA A 394 5.81 3.58 38.27
N THR A 395 4.89 3.12 37.43
CA THR A 395 4.99 3.20 35.97
C THR A 395 4.38 4.52 35.52
N LEU A 396 5.21 5.44 35.06
CA LEU A 396 4.88 6.82 34.71
C LEU A 396 5.28 7.14 33.25
N ALA A 397 5.55 6.12 32.45
CA ALA A 397 6.05 6.30 31.11
C ALA A 397 5.06 7.10 30.26
N ASN A 398 5.56 8.10 29.53
CA ASN A 398 4.74 9.02 28.72
C ASN A 398 3.64 9.76 29.50
N LEU A 399 3.72 9.83 30.84
CA LEU A 399 2.85 10.66 31.66
C LEU A 399 3.04 12.13 31.28
N ARG A 400 1.94 12.90 31.15
CA ARG A 400 2.04 14.35 30.97
C ARG A 400 1.67 15.11 32.23
N LEU A 401 2.57 16.01 32.60
CA LEU A 401 2.53 16.97 33.69
C LEU A 401 2.85 18.37 33.17
N ARG A 402 2.44 18.67 31.92
CA ARG A 402 2.69 19.98 31.30
C ARG A 402 2.12 21.08 32.17
N ARG A 403 2.95 22.07 32.50
CA ARG A 403 2.55 23.22 33.33
C ARG A 403 1.93 22.80 34.68
N ALA A 404 2.26 21.61 35.17
CA ALA A 404 1.85 21.15 36.49
C ALA A 404 2.75 21.75 37.58
N GLN A 405 2.26 21.74 38.82
CA GLN A 405 3.03 22.09 40.00
C GLN A 405 3.45 20.81 40.71
N VAL A 406 4.73 20.44 40.60
CA VAL A 406 5.33 19.26 41.22
C VAL A 406 6.33 19.72 42.28
N LEU A 407 5.93 19.70 43.55
CA LEU A 407 6.72 20.26 44.65
C LEU A 407 6.96 19.20 45.72
N ARG A 408 8.21 19.03 46.15
CA ARG A 408 8.60 18.13 47.25
C ARG A 408 8.09 16.69 47.07
N SER A 409 7.95 16.26 45.83
CA SER A 409 7.40 14.96 45.45
C SER A 409 8.50 13.97 45.08
N ARG A 410 8.21 12.67 45.21
CA ARG A 410 9.20 11.61 45.07
C ARG A 410 8.88 10.68 43.91
N PHE A 411 9.87 10.49 43.05
CA PHE A 411 9.84 9.63 41.88
C PHE A 411 11.01 8.61 41.89
N ASP A 412 11.73 8.52 43.01
CA ASP A 412 12.88 7.65 43.19
C ASP A 412 12.59 6.20 42.80
N ALA A 413 13.61 5.51 42.29
CA ALA A 413 13.62 4.06 42.34
C ALA A 413 13.42 3.59 43.79
N LEU A 414 12.59 2.57 43.96
CA LEU A 414 12.18 2.08 45.26
C LEU A 414 12.99 0.84 45.62
N PRO A 415 13.86 0.91 46.64
CA PRO A 415 14.52 -0.28 47.15
C PRO A 415 13.47 -1.27 47.63
N TYR A 416 13.65 -2.52 47.27
CA TYR A 416 12.73 -3.59 47.59
C TYR A 416 12.43 -3.70 49.10
N ALA A 417 13.44 -3.51 49.96
CA ALA A 417 13.27 -3.53 51.43
C ALA A 417 12.31 -2.45 51.96
N GLN A 418 12.00 -1.44 51.14
CA GLN A 418 11.04 -0.39 51.44
C GLN A 418 9.71 -0.60 50.70
N ALA A 419 9.58 -1.61 49.84
CA ALA A 419 8.39 -1.86 49.04
C ALA A 419 7.15 -2.12 49.92
N PRO A 420 5.95 -1.71 49.49
CA PRO A 420 4.73 -1.99 50.24
C PRO A 420 4.52 -3.50 50.37
N GLU A 421 3.85 -3.91 51.44
CA GLU A 421 3.49 -5.31 51.69
C GLU A 421 2.72 -5.89 50.48
N GLY A 422 3.04 -7.12 50.08
CA GLY A 422 2.50 -7.76 48.88
C GLY A 422 3.38 -7.61 47.64
N PHE A 423 4.09 -6.50 47.49
CA PHE A 423 5.11 -6.35 46.43
C PHE A 423 6.44 -7.00 46.80
N ALA A 424 6.58 -7.41 48.06
CA ALA A 424 7.78 -8.02 48.55
C ALA A 424 8.00 -9.49 48.04
N THR A 425 8.83 -9.72 47.00
CA THR A 425 9.60 -10.95 46.62
C THR A 425 11.04 -11.13 47.18
N ASP A 426 11.44 -12.29 47.69
CA ASP A 426 12.79 -12.56 48.23
C ASP A 426 13.94 -12.18 47.27
N GLY A 427 14.64 -11.06 47.49
CA GLY A 427 15.81 -10.67 46.70
C GLY A 427 16.30 -9.22 46.87
N ASN A 428 17.54 -8.95 46.47
CA ASN A 428 18.18 -7.62 46.45
C ASN A 428 17.76 -6.74 45.24
N ALA A 429 16.50 -6.83 44.80
CA ALA A 429 16.02 -6.09 43.63
C ALA A 429 15.69 -4.62 43.96
N VAL A 430 15.55 -3.78 42.93
CA VAL A 430 15.08 -2.40 43.03
C VAL A 430 13.92 -2.25 42.04
N TYR A 431 12.81 -1.65 42.47
CA TYR A 431 11.74 -1.24 41.56
C TYR A 431 12.09 0.13 40.98
N ALA A 432 12.61 0.15 39.76
CA ALA A 432 12.83 1.41 39.07
C ALA A 432 11.49 2.11 38.81
N SER A 433 11.39 3.39 39.14
CA SER A 433 10.30 4.21 38.60
C SER A 433 10.57 4.44 37.12
N ASP A 434 9.57 4.17 36.29
CA ASP A 434 9.69 4.33 34.84
C ASP A 434 9.04 5.64 34.40
N LEU A 435 9.84 6.66 34.13
CA LEU A 435 9.42 7.97 33.65
C LEU A 435 9.90 8.21 32.20
N ARG A 436 10.14 7.14 31.42
CA ARG A 436 10.53 7.29 30.00
C ARG A 436 9.51 8.15 29.26
N GLY A 437 9.96 9.22 28.61
CA GLY A 437 9.09 10.13 27.88
C GLY A 437 8.15 10.97 28.75
N ILE A 438 8.37 11.06 30.07
CA ILE A 438 7.56 11.95 30.91
C ILE A 438 7.64 13.38 30.40
N ASP A 439 6.50 14.07 30.37
CA ASP A 439 6.40 15.43 29.86
C ASP A 439 6.10 16.42 30.98
N LEU A 440 7.16 17.09 31.45
CA LEU A 440 7.17 18.16 32.45
C LEU A 440 7.36 19.53 31.78
N SER A 441 7.05 19.67 30.48
CA SER A 441 7.27 20.93 29.76
C SER A 441 6.49 22.08 30.39
N GLY A 442 7.18 23.18 30.68
CA GLY A 442 6.64 24.35 31.37
C GLY A 442 6.19 24.10 32.81
N ALA A 443 6.51 22.95 33.41
CA ALA A 443 6.14 22.62 34.78
C ALA A 443 6.99 23.37 35.81
N LEU A 444 6.45 23.46 37.03
CA LEU A 444 7.19 23.87 38.22
C LEU A 444 7.63 22.62 38.97
N VAL A 445 8.92 22.31 38.93
CA VAL A 445 9.52 21.12 39.57
C VAL A 445 10.46 21.59 40.67
N ILE A 446 9.99 21.63 41.91
CA ILE A 446 10.76 22.15 43.05
C ILE A 446 11.01 21.05 44.08
N ASP A 447 12.25 20.90 44.54
CA ASP A 447 12.65 20.00 45.62
C ASP A 447 12.18 18.55 45.41
N CYS A 448 12.10 18.13 44.14
CA CYS A 448 11.67 16.79 43.77
C CYS A 448 12.84 15.83 43.69
N SER A 449 12.59 14.56 44.03
CA SER A 449 13.61 13.51 43.96
C SER A 449 13.28 12.50 42.86
N PHE A 450 14.24 12.24 41.99
CA PHE A 450 14.14 11.29 40.88
C PHE A 450 15.20 10.18 40.98
N GLN A 451 15.82 9.99 42.15
CA GLN A 451 17.04 9.19 42.27
C GLN A 451 16.90 7.78 41.69
N GLY A 452 17.83 7.38 40.81
CA GLY A 452 17.84 6.05 40.20
C GLY A 452 16.68 5.76 39.23
N ALA A 453 15.84 6.75 38.91
CA ALA A 453 14.70 6.57 38.03
C ALA A 453 15.11 6.51 36.55
N ARG A 454 14.30 5.83 35.74
CA ARG A 454 14.47 5.77 34.28
C ARG A 454 13.75 6.95 33.65
N MET A 455 14.49 7.88 33.06
CA MET A 455 13.95 9.14 32.53
C MET A 455 14.37 9.36 31.07
N THR A 456 14.64 8.29 30.32
CA THR A 456 15.02 8.38 28.91
C THR A 456 13.97 9.18 28.14
N ALA A 457 14.40 10.17 27.37
CA ALA A 457 13.52 11.08 26.61
C ALA A 457 12.52 11.90 27.45
N ALA A 458 12.77 12.11 28.75
CA ALA A 458 12.01 13.06 29.56
C ALA A 458 12.09 14.49 28.99
N LEU A 459 10.98 15.23 29.08
CA LEU A 459 10.84 16.59 28.54
C LEU A 459 10.65 17.59 29.68
N PHE A 460 11.57 18.52 29.82
CA PHE A 460 11.54 19.64 30.76
C PHE A 460 11.56 20.99 30.03
N ASP A 461 11.16 21.02 28.75
CA ASP A 461 11.27 22.21 27.92
C ASP A 461 10.49 23.39 28.52
N GLY A 462 11.18 24.51 28.75
CA GLY A 462 10.64 25.72 29.39
C GLY A 462 10.24 25.55 30.87
N ALA A 463 10.63 24.46 31.53
CA ALA A 463 10.29 24.21 32.93
C ALA A 463 11.19 25.01 33.90
N LEU A 464 10.66 25.31 35.09
CA LEU A 464 11.49 25.65 36.24
C LEU A 464 11.80 24.36 37.00
N VAL A 465 13.07 24.00 37.07
CA VAL A 465 13.54 22.83 37.82
C VAL A 465 14.50 23.30 38.90
N GLN A 466 14.00 23.39 40.13
CA GLN A 466 14.72 23.90 41.28
C GLN A 466 15.04 22.79 42.27
N SER A 467 16.32 22.70 42.64
CA SER A 467 16.87 21.67 43.54
C SER A 467 16.48 20.22 43.17
N PRO A 468 16.39 19.82 41.88
CA PRO A 468 16.06 18.45 41.55
C PRO A 468 17.17 17.49 42.00
N ASP A 469 16.77 16.29 42.40
CA ASP A 469 17.70 15.18 42.65
C ASP A 469 17.70 14.20 41.48
N PHE A 470 18.65 14.36 40.54
CA PHE A 470 18.84 13.47 39.40
C PHE A 470 19.96 12.44 39.64
N ARG A 471 20.36 12.17 40.89
CA ARG A 471 21.48 11.25 41.13
C ARG A 471 21.17 9.84 40.64
N GLY A 472 22.08 9.29 39.85
CA GLY A 472 21.96 7.94 39.27
C GLY A 472 20.79 7.74 38.29
N THR A 473 20.18 8.81 37.77
CA THR A 473 19.10 8.69 36.78
C THR A 473 19.64 8.41 35.37
N ASP A 474 18.82 7.77 34.55
CA ASP A 474 19.05 7.74 33.10
C ASP A 474 18.25 8.87 32.45
N LEU A 475 18.93 9.95 32.06
CA LEU A 475 18.38 11.10 31.31
C LEU A 475 18.79 11.06 29.83
N GLY A 476 19.14 9.88 29.31
CA GLY A 476 19.47 9.70 27.90
C GLY A 476 18.37 10.26 27.01
N ALA A 477 18.72 11.04 25.98
CA ALA A 477 17.78 11.70 25.09
C ALA A 477 16.78 12.64 25.79
N ALA A 478 17.01 13.09 27.03
CA ALA A 478 16.15 14.08 27.69
C ALA A 478 16.29 15.48 27.07
N SER A 479 15.28 16.33 27.28
CA SER A 479 15.21 17.70 26.78
C SER A 479 15.02 18.67 27.94
N PHE A 480 15.86 19.70 28.00
CA PHE A 480 15.79 20.81 28.95
C PHE A 480 15.83 22.13 28.19
N ARG A 481 15.26 22.19 26.98
CA ARG A 481 15.37 23.40 26.16
C ARG A 481 14.70 24.57 26.85
N ASP A 482 15.38 25.70 26.90
CA ASP A 482 14.89 26.91 27.56
C ASP A 482 14.47 26.70 29.04
N ALA A 483 14.92 25.61 29.68
CA ALA A 483 14.60 25.30 31.07
C ALA A 483 15.48 26.11 32.03
N LEU A 484 14.92 26.49 33.17
CA LEU A 484 15.66 27.12 34.26
C LEU A 484 16.05 26.09 35.31
N LEU A 485 17.34 25.78 35.40
CA LEU A 485 17.90 24.74 36.27
C LEU A 485 18.62 25.39 37.46
N VAL A 486 17.98 25.41 38.62
CA VAL A 486 18.53 25.97 39.86
C VAL A 486 19.02 24.84 40.76
N ASN A 487 20.31 24.83 41.10
CA ASN A 487 20.93 23.84 41.99
C ASN A 487 20.63 22.35 41.68
N PRO A 488 20.68 21.89 40.41
CA PRO A 488 20.46 20.49 40.10
C PRO A 488 21.57 19.56 40.62
N ARG A 489 21.19 18.38 41.13
CA ARG A 489 22.12 17.34 41.56
C ARG A 489 22.27 16.25 40.50
N TRP A 490 23.40 16.23 39.81
CA TRP A 490 23.68 15.36 38.66
C TRP A 490 24.50 14.11 38.96
N GLN A 491 24.89 13.86 40.23
CA GLN A 491 25.92 12.85 40.52
C GLN A 491 25.55 11.47 39.95
N GLY A 492 26.33 10.99 38.98
CA GLY A 492 26.12 9.71 38.29
C GLY A 492 24.90 9.67 37.36
N ALA A 493 24.34 10.81 36.95
CA ALA A 493 23.26 10.86 35.97
C ALA A 493 23.80 10.58 34.56
N GLY A 494 23.14 9.69 33.81
CA GLY A 494 23.45 9.41 32.42
C GLY A 494 22.87 10.49 31.50
N LEU A 495 23.72 11.22 30.78
CA LEU A 495 23.34 12.39 29.96
C LEU A 495 23.49 12.20 28.45
N TRP A 496 23.46 10.95 27.96
CA TRP A 496 23.66 10.65 26.53
C TRP A 496 22.65 11.37 25.65
N SER A 497 23.12 12.14 24.68
CA SER A 497 22.24 12.90 23.76
C SER A 497 21.21 13.77 24.49
N VAL A 498 21.54 14.31 25.68
CA VAL A 498 20.72 15.33 26.35
C VAL A 498 20.72 16.61 25.52
N ASP A 499 19.60 17.34 25.55
CA ASP A 499 19.48 18.65 24.91
C ASP A 499 19.29 19.75 25.94
N LEU A 500 20.29 20.61 26.03
CA LEU A 500 20.35 21.76 26.92
C LEU A 500 20.27 23.09 26.15
N ASP A 501 19.81 23.09 24.89
CA ASP A 501 19.79 24.31 24.06
C ASP A 501 18.87 25.36 24.67
N GLY A 502 19.41 26.53 24.99
CA GLY A 502 18.70 27.60 25.70
C GLY A 502 18.58 27.40 27.22
N ALA A 503 18.99 26.25 27.77
CA ALA A 503 18.91 25.97 29.20
C ALA A 503 19.75 26.97 30.01
N ILE A 504 19.23 27.33 31.18
CA ILE A 504 19.86 28.31 32.07
C ILE A 504 20.37 27.59 33.31
N LEU A 505 21.68 27.69 33.56
CA LEU A 505 22.36 27.14 34.73
C LEU A 505 23.08 28.23 35.52
N PHE A 506 23.34 27.92 36.79
CA PHE A 506 24.05 28.79 37.73
C PHE A 506 25.31 28.09 38.21
N GLY A 507 26.38 28.83 38.42
CA GLY A 507 27.63 28.27 38.93
C GLY A 507 28.88 29.01 38.45
N ALA A 508 30.04 28.49 38.83
CA ALA A 508 31.31 29.07 38.39
C ALA A 508 31.61 28.68 36.94
N ASP A 509 31.39 27.40 36.61
CA ASP A 509 31.53 26.83 35.26
C ASP A 509 30.53 25.67 35.07
N PRO A 510 29.39 25.90 34.41
CA PRO A 510 28.31 24.91 34.34
C PRO A 510 28.69 23.68 33.51
N LEU A 511 29.57 23.81 32.51
CA LEU A 511 29.95 22.69 31.65
C LEU A 511 30.96 21.78 32.34
N ALA A 512 31.94 22.35 33.04
CA ALA A 512 32.89 21.58 33.84
C ALA A 512 32.20 20.88 35.01
N GLU A 513 31.30 21.57 35.72
CA GLU A 513 30.53 21.02 36.83
C GLU A 513 29.63 19.86 36.36
N LEU A 514 28.94 20.01 35.23
CA LEU A 514 28.10 18.97 34.65
C LEU A 514 28.94 17.75 34.22
N THR A 515 30.07 17.97 33.55
CA THR A 515 30.98 16.90 33.10
C THR A 515 31.55 16.10 34.27
N ALA A 516 31.92 16.78 35.37
CA ALA A 516 32.49 16.12 36.53
C ALA A 516 31.45 15.35 37.36
N ALA A 517 30.19 15.80 37.35
CA ALA A 517 29.13 15.18 38.13
C ALA A 517 28.42 14.04 37.40
N ALA A 518 28.25 14.13 36.08
CA ALA A 518 27.56 13.13 35.28
C ALA A 518 28.22 11.75 35.33
N GLU A 519 27.48 10.72 34.89
CA GLU A 519 28.07 9.41 34.63
C GLU A 519 29.25 9.53 33.64
N PRO A 520 30.38 8.84 33.88
CA PRO A 520 31.54 8.91 33.00
C PRO A 520 31.17 8.68 31.52
N ASP A 521 31.75 9.49 30.63
CA ASP A 521 31.55 9.44 29.18
C ASP A 521 30.11 9.67 28.68
N SER A 522 29.17 10.02 29.57
CA SER A 522 27.77 10.24 29.19
C SER A 522 27.48 11.67 28.69
N PHE A 523 28.34 12.64 29.01
CA PHE A 523 28.21 14.04 28.61
C PHE A 523 29.41 14.52 27.79
N THR A 524 29.16 15.22 26.68
CA THR A 524 30.20 15.77 25.81
C THR A 524 30.15 17.31 25.83
N ALA A 525 31.00 17.93 26.63
CA ALA A 525 31.03 19.38 26.84
C ALA A 525 31.32 20.18 25.55
N ASP A 526 32.15 19.66 24.64
CA ASP A 526 32.55 20.33 23.39
C ASP A 526 31.39 20.63 22.42
N ARG A 527 30.18 20.12 22.70
CA ARG A 527 28.96 20.37 21.93
C ARG A 527 28.19 21.59 22.41
N TRP A 528 28.67 22.27 23.45
CA TRP A 528 27.96 23.32 24.15
C TRP A 528 28.87 24.53 24.38
N ARG A 529 28.30 25.71 24.18
CA ARG A 529 28.88 26.98 24.61
C ARG A 529 28.06 27.54 25.76
N ALA A 530 28.74 27.94 26.84
CA ALA A 530 28.11 28.64 27.95
C ALA A 530 28.26 30.16 27.75
N GLU A 531 27.14 30.84 27.52
CA GLU A 531 27.08 32.29 27.35
C GLU A 531 26.64 32.97 28.65
N PRO A 532 27.42 33.93 29.20
CA PRO A 532 27.01 34.63 30.41
C PRO A 532 25.81 35.54 30.10
N VAL A 533 24.78 35.46 30.94
CA VAL A 533 23.57 36.29 30.85
C VAL A 533 23.26 36.96 32.18
N THR A 534 22.44 38.01 32.19
CA THR A 534 21.96 38.57 33.46
C THR A 534 20.81 37.74 34.00
N LEU A 535 20.60 37.76 35.32
CA LEU A 535 19.44 37.10 35.94
C LEU A 535 18.11 37.67 35.41
N ALA A 536 18.05 38.97 35.08
CA ALA A 536 16.85 39.57 34.53
C ALA A 536 16.52 39.00 33.13
N ASP A 537 17.51 38.94 32.24
CA ASP A 537 17.34 38.39 30.88
C ASP A 537 17.07 36.87 30.89
N ALA A 538 17.61 36.17 31.89
CA ALA A 538 17.35 34.76 32.11
C ALA A 538 15.89 34.49 32.50
N LEU A 539 15.29 35.38 33.28
CA LEU A 539 13.95 35.21 33.83
C LEU A 539 12.84 35.85 32.96
N GLU A 540 13.20 36.72 32.02
CA GLU A 540 12.25 37.40 31.12
C GLU A 540 11.24 36.42 30.45
N PRO A 541 11.65 35.26 29.89
CA PRO A 541 10.72 34.37 29.19
C PRO A 541 9.62 33.76 30.09
N PHE A 542 9.87 33.71 31.40
CA PHE A 542 8.96 33.09 32.37
C PHE A 542 7.83 34.03 32.82
N ASN A 543 7.98 35.34 32.58
CA ASN A 543 7.00 36.38 32.94
C ASN A 543 6.50 36.27 34.39
N TRP A 544 7.41 36.03 35.33
CA TRP A 544 7.07 35.78 36.73
C TRP A 544 6.79 37.06 37.53
N PRO A 545 5.93 36.97 38.57
CA PRO A 545 5.81 38.01 39.58
C PRO A 545 7.16 38.31 40.23
N GLN A 546 7.37 39.57 40.62
CA GLN A 546 8.63 40.04 41.21
C GLN A 546 9.04 39.25 42.47
N ALA A 547 8.08 38.70 43.22
CA ALA A 547 8.33 37.88 44.40
C ALA A 547 9.01 36.54 44.06
N GLU A 548 8.66 35.89 42.95
CA GLU A 548 9.26 34.63 42.51
C GLU A 548 10.66 34.86 41.94
N VAL A 549 10.84 35.97 41.22
CA VAL A 549 12.17 36.44 40.77
C VAL A 549 13.10 36.65 41.95
N GLU A 550 12.61 37.29 43.02
CA GLU A 550 13.41 37.53 44.22
C GLU A 550 13.67 36.24 45.01
N ALA A 551 12.73 35.28 45.00
CA ALA A 551 12.94 33.97 45.60
C ALA A 551 14.07 33.20 44.90
N VAL A 552 14.09 33.19 43.56
CA VAL A 552 15.20 32.59 42.80
C VAL A 552 16.50 33.32 43.09
N ARG A 553 16.50 34.67 43.09
CA ARG A 553 17.69 35.46 43.45
C ARG A 553 18.22 35.10 44.83
N GLY A 554 17.34 34.95 45.82
CA GLY A 554 17.71 34.57 47.18
C GLY A 554 18.35 33.18 47.27
N GLN A 555 18.00 32.26 46.36
CA GLN A 555 18.58 30.92 46.32
C GLN A 555 19.90 30.83 45.58
N VAL A 556 20.05 31.54 44.46
CA VAL A 556 21.27 31.51 43.65
C VAL A 556 22.34 32.47 44.16
N GLY A 557 21.94 33.48 44.95
CA GLY A 557 22.84 34.49 45.49
C GLY A 557 23.61 35.22 44.37
N ASP A 558 24.93 35.33 44.53
CA ASP A 558 25.83 35.96 43.56
C ASP A 558 26.37 34.96 42.49
N ALA A 559 25.74 33.78 42.34
CA ALA A 559 26.15 32.82 41.32
C ALA A 559 26.04 33.42 39.91
N ARG A 560 27.03 33.13 39.06
CA ARG A 560 26.97 33.54 37.66
C ARG A 560 25.89 32.75 36.94
N VAL A 561 25.20 33.43 36.02
CA VAL A 561 24.12 32.86 35.22
C VAL A 561 24.61 32.60 33.81
N TRP A 562 24.33 31.40 33.31
CA TRP A 562 24.81 30.91 32.02
C TRP A 562 23.65 30.38 31.20
N ARG A 563 23.57 30.80 29.93
CA ARG A 563 22.72 30.18 28.92
C ARG A 563 23.55 29.21 28.09
N LEU A 564 23.13 27.97 28.00
CA LEU A 564 23.79 26.99 27.13
C LEU A 564 23.27 27.13 25.70
N VAL A 565 24.19 27.12 24.75
CA VAL A 565 23.91 27.18 23.31
C VAL A 565 24.56 25.96 22.66
N ARG A 566 23.79 25.22 21.88
CA ARG A 566 24.32 24.05 21.16
C ARG A 566 25.26 24.49 20.04
N GLU A 567 26.45 23.91 20.00
CA GLU A 567 27.43 24.03 18.92
C GLU A 567 27.50 22.71 18.14
N GLY A 568 26.79 22.65 17.00
CA GLY A 568 26.80 21.50 16.08
C GLY A 568 25.48 20.73 15.98
N GLU A 569 25.47 19.69 15.13
CA GLU A 569 24.30 18.82 14.94
C GLU A 569 23.98 18.02 16.20
N PHE A 570 22.68 17.78 16.46
CA PHE A 570 22.23 16.83 17.49
C PHE A 570 22.54 15.39 17.03
N ARG A 571 23.10 14.56 17.91
CA ARG A 571 23.62 13.22 17.61
C ARG A 571 23.39 12.33 18.81
#